data_AF-A0A7S0GZ35-F1
#
_entry.id   AF-A0A7S0GZ35-F1
#
_cell.length_a   1.000
_cell.length_b   1.000
_cell.length_c   1.000
_cell.angle_alpha   90.00
_cell.angle_beta   90.00
_cell.angle_gamma   90.00
#
_symmetry.space_group_name_H-M   'P 1'
#
loop_
_entity.id
_entity.type
_entity.pdbx_description
1 polymer ?
#
loop_
_entity_poly.entity_id
_entity_poly.type
_entity_poly.pdbx_seq_one_letter_code
_entity_poly.pdbx_strand_id
1 'polypeptide(L)'
;VEAARETFEVSARETFGPSSDGVKRLGKVSFLVAAAADVAAEAVIDADVVVVDPPRKGLDARTLAALAGHDGAHDGEGVSDEPNEVPNKPPDLSTDPRRGKQGAAGSGRKKRNKRNRRAKKRLLASEDVSFVPATPPPPDRLRTLIYVSCGFASFERDCDALIASKQWALRRAEGFNFFPGSDALETLAVFERVER
;
A
#
# COMPACT_ATOMS: atom_id res chain seq x y z
N VAL A 1 11.95 0.40 -15.64
CA VAL A 1 11.21 1.53 -16.26
C VAL A 1 11.40 1.52 -17.77
N GLU A 2 12.64 1.47 -18.27
CA GLU A 2 12.94 1.49 -19.70
C GLU A 2 12.39 0.30 -20.50
N ALA A 3 12.53 -0.94 -20.03
CA ALA A 3 11.98 -2.12 -20.70
C ALA A 3 10.43 -2.15 -20.75
N ALA A 4 9.77 -1.63 -19.71
CA ALA A 4 8.31 -1.51 -19.67
C ALA A 4 7.83 -0.44 -20.66
N ARG A 5 8.59 0.67 -20.76
CA ARG A 5 8.38 1.71 -21.76
C ARG A 5 8.50 1.16 -23.17
N GLU A 6 9.59 0.44 -23.46
CA GLU A 6 9.86 -0.15 -24.77
C GLU A 6 8.77 -1.16 -25.17
N THR A 7 8.41 -2.07 -24.28
CA THR A 7 7.35 -3.07 -24.53
C THR A 7 6.00 -2.40 -24.82
N PHE A 8 5.65 -1.38 -24.03
CA PHE A 8 4.44 -0.61 -24.29
C PHE A 8 4.52 0.18 -25.60
N GLU A 9 5.65 0.83 -25.87
CA GLU A 9 5.84 1.62 -27.09
C GLU A 9 5.75 0.77 -28.35
N VAL A 10 6.30 -0.45 -28.33
CA VAL A 10 6.17 -1.45 -29.40
C VAL A 10 4.70 -1.84 -29.57
N SER A 11 4.04 -2.29 -28.51
CA SER A 11 2.63 -2.72 -28.56
C SER A 11 1.70 -1.58 -28.99
N ALA A 12 1.92 -0.36 -28.49
CA ALA A 12 1.13 0.82 -28.84
C ALA A 12 1.41 1.31 -30.26
N ARG A 13 2.64 1.18 -30.78
CA ARG A 13 2.98 1.53 -32.16
C ARG A 13 2.34 0.55 -33.15
N GLU A 14 2.35 -0.74 -32.83
CA GLU A 14 1.66 -1.77 -33.61
C GLU A 14 0.14 -1.56 -33.62
N THR A 15 -0.43 -1.19 -32.47
CA THR A 15 -1.90 -1.06 -32.34
C THR A 15 -2.43 0.29 -32.82
N PHE A 16 -1.65 1.38 -32.70
CA PHE A 16 -2.18 2.74 -32.85
C PHE A 16 -1.32 3.72 -33.67
N GLY A 17 -0.14 3.33 -34.16
CA GLY A 17 0.73 4.19 -34.97
C GLY A 17 1.66 5.14 -34.18
N PRO A 18 2.47 5.97 -34.88
CA PRO A 18 3.49 6.85 -34.26
C PRO A 18 2.90 8.15 -33.65
N SER A 19 3.51 8.67 -32.57
CA SER A 19 3.15 9.94 -31.89
C SER A 19 4.39 10.57 -31.23
N SER A 20 4.43 11.91 -31.11
CA SER A 20 5.66 12.71 -30.87
C SER A 20 5.95 13.18 -29.43
N ASP A 21 5.01 13.15 -28.48
CA ASP A 21 5.12 14.01 -27.28
C ASP A 21 5.13 13.29 -25.91
N GLY A 22 5.54 12.01 -25.85
CA GLY A 22 5.74 11.27 -24.58
C GLY A 22 4.46 10.92 -23.77
N VAL A 23 3.35 11.62 -24.02
CA VAL A 23 2.00 11.29 -23.56
C VAL A 23 1.17 10.93 -24.77
N LYS A 24 0.80 9.65 -24.92
CA LYS A 24 -0.08 9.22 -26.02
C LYS A 24 -1.54 9.27 -25.55
N ARG A 25 -2.32 10.21 -26.10
CA ARG A 25 -3.79 10.24 -25.97
C ARG A 25 -4.42 9.53 -27.17
N LEU A 26 -4.97 8.34 -26.93
CA LEU A 26 -5.70 7.53 -27.90
C LEU A 26 -7.20 7.66 -27.59
N GLY A 27 -7.81 8.77 -28.01
CA GLY A 27 -9.23 9.03 -27.72
C GLY A 27 -9.55 8.97 -26.22
N LYS A 28 -10.32 7.95 -25.80
CA LYS A 28 -10.73 7.73 -24.38
C LYS A 28 -9.63 7.12 -23.49
N VAL A 29 -8.47 6.74 -24.03
CA VAL A 29 -7.39 6.07 -23.29
C VAL A 29 -6.11 6.88 -23.40
N SER A 30 -5.41 7.08 -22.29
CA SER A 30 -4.07 7.67 -22.26
C SER A 30 -3.12 6.77 -21.47
N PHE A 31 -1.83 6.86 -21.81
CA PHE A 31 -0.78 6.16 -21.07
C PHE A 31 0.41 7.10 -20.85
N LEU A 32 0.96 7.03 -19.63
CA LEU A 32 2.09 7.83 -19.18
C LEU A 32 3.11 6.90 -18.52
N VAL A 33 4.37 7.05 -18.91
CA VAL A 33 5.49 6.34 -18.28
C VAL A 33 6.22 7.28 -17.34
N ALA A 34 6.09 7.02 -16.05
CA ALA A 34 6.87 7.66 -15.00
C ALA A 34 6.82 6.81 -13.72
N ALA A 35 7.57 7.19 -12.69
CA ALA A 35 7.46 6.51 -11.40
C ALA A 35 6.08 6.77 -10.80
N ALA A 36 5.48 5.76 -10.18
CA ALA A 36 4.15 5.87 -9.56
C ALA A 36 4.06 7.07 -8.61
N ALA A 37 5.09 7.29 -7.79
CA ALA A 37 5.20 8.43 -6.90
C ALA A 37 5.14 9.80 -7.60
N ASP A 38 5.78 9.91 -8.77
CA ASP A 38 5.84 11.17 -9.51
C ASP A 38 4.51 11.47 -10.19
N VAL A 39 3.78 10.44 -10.61
CA VAL A 39 2.48 10.59 -11.29
C VAL A 39 1.30 10.53 -10.36
N ALA A 40 1.43 10.01 -9.15
CA ALA A 40 0.27 9.77 -8.27
C ALA A 40 -0.51 11.05 -7.97
N ALA A 41 0.18 12.18 -7.84
CA ALA A 41 -0.45 13.49 -7.64
C ALA A 41 -1.12 14.03 -8.92
N GLU A 42 -0.55 13.78 -10.10
CA GLU A 42 -1.06 14.29 -11.39
C GLU A 42 -2.17 13.40 -11.97
N ALA A 43 -2.00 12.08 -11.88
CA ALA A 43 -2.91 11.07 -12.44
C ALA A 43 -4.27 11.03 -11.73
N VAL A 44 -4.36 11.56 -10.51
CA VAL A 44 -5.60 11.60 -9.73
C VAL A 44 -6.38 12.92 -9.88
N ILE A 45 -5.79 13.97 -10.49
CA ILE A 45 -6.40 15.31 -10.58
C ILE A 45 -7.78 15.27 -11.22
N ASP A 46 -7.89 14.57 -12.35
CA ASP A 46 -9.10 14.49 -13.16
C ASP A 46 -9.81 13.13 -13.06
N ALA A 47 -9.42 12.29 -12.11
CA ALA A 47 -9.96 10.94 -11.95
C ALA A 47 -11.13 10.91 -10.97
N ASP A 48 -12.20 10.19 -11.33
CA ASP A 48 -13.29 9.85 -10.41
C ASP A 48 -12.98 8.56 -9.62
N VAL A 49 -12.20 7.66 -10.23
CA VAL A 49 -11.80 6.35 -9.68
C VAL A 49 -10.31 6.12 -9.97
N VAL A 50 -9.57 5.64 -8.97
CA VAL A 50 -8.19 5.17 -9.13
C VAL A 50 -8.10 3.69 -8.75
N VAL A 51 -7.30 2.93 -9.51
CA VAL A 51 -7.02 1.51 -9.25
C VAL A 51 -5.53 1.34 -9.02
N VAL A 52 -5.15 0.66 -7.94
CA VAL A 52 -3.76 0.32 -7.63
C VAL A 52 -3.61 -1.19 -7.45
N ASP A 53 -2.58 -1.76 -8.08
CA ASP A 53 -2.14 -3.15 -7.89
C ASP A 53 -0.64 -3.15 -7.50
N PRO A 54 -0.32 -2.77 -6.25
CA PRO A 54 1.07 -2.65 -5.83
C PRO A 54 1.76 -4.02 -5.74
N PRO A 55 3.12 -4.02 -5.80
CA PRO A 55 3.89 -5.22 -5.52
C PRO A 55 3.63 -5.73 -4.08
N ARG A 56 4.07 -6.95 -3.76
CA ARG A 56 3.88 -7.58 -2.43
C ARG A 56 4.29 -6.73 -1.22
N LYS A 57 5.16 -5.73 -1.42
CA LYS A 57 5.60 -4.79 -0.37
C LYS A 57 4.62 -3.62 -0.11
N GLY A 58 3.57 -3.50 -0.90
CA GLY A 58 2.59 -2.41 -0.85
C GLY A 58 3.00 -1.20 -1.67
N LEU A 59 2.25 -0.11 -1.52
CA LEU A 59 2.55 1.19 -2.10
C LEU A 59 3.86 1.73 -1.51
N ASP A 60 4.62 2.49 -2.30
CA ASP A 60 5.71 3.29 -1.76
C ASP A 60 5.14 4.48 -0.97
N ALA A 61 5.97 5.04 -0.08
CA ALA A 61 5.54 6.06 0.86
C ALA A 61 5.01 7.33 0.18
N ARG A 62 5.58 7.71 -0.97
CA ARG A 62 5.14 8.92 -1.72
C ARG A 62 3.81 8.68 -2.42
N THR A 63 3.62 7.51 -3.04
CA THR A 63 2.33 7.15 -3.64
C THR A 63 1.24 7.06 -2.58
N LEU A 64 1.52 6.46 -1.42
CA LEU A 64 0.58 6.39 -0.31
C LEU A 64 0.23 7.81 0.21
N ALA A 65 1.22 8.69 0.36
CA ALA A 65 0.99 10.07 0.76
C ALA A 65 0.18 10.86 -0.28
N ALA A 66 0.38 10.64 -1.58
CA ALA A 66 -0.42 11.27 -2.62
C ALA A 66 -1.89 10.82 -2.60
N LEU A 67 -2.15 9.57 -2.18
CA LEU A 67 -3.50 9.02 -2.05
C LEU A 67 -4.15 9.33 -0.69
N ALA A 68 -3.39 9.49 0.38
CA ALA A 68 -3.91 9.73 1.73
C ALA A 68 -3.89 11.22 2.13
N GLY A 69 -2.99 12.02 1.55
CA GLY A 69 -2.50 13.25 2.17
C GLY A 69 -1.49 12.94 3.29
N HIS A 70 -0.58 13.88 3.54
CA HIS A 70 0.42 13.76 4.59
C HIS A 70 0.81 15.16 5.11
N ASP A 71 0.77 15.36 6.42
CA ASP A 71 1.03 16.68 7.03
C ASP A 71 2.53 17.03 7.14
N GLY A 72 3.43 16.17 6.67
CA GLY A 72 4.88 16.39 6.66
C GLY A 72 5.53 16.36 8.05
N ALA A 73 4.82 15.89 9.07
CA ALA A 73 5.39 15.69 10.40
C ALA A 73 6.39 14.52 10.38
N HIS A 74 7.62 14.77 10.83
CA HIS A 74 8.57 13.72 11.15
C HIS A 74 7.99 12.83 12.25
N ASP A 75 8.03 11.50 12.07
CA ASP A 75 7.69 10.49 13.08
C ASP A 75 8.71 10.46 14.25
N GLY A 76 9.03 11.62 14.81
CA GLY A 76 10.14 11.83 15.72
C GLY A 76 9.93 12.99 16.67
N GLU A 77 8.82 13.02 17.40
CA GLU A 77 8.75 13.38 18.83
C GLU A 77 7.30 13.38 19.31
N GLY A 78 7.01 12.49 20.26
CA GLY A 78 5.67 12.30 20.81
C GLY A 78 5.68 11.19 21.85
N VAL A 79 6.53 11.33 22.87
CA VAL A 79 6.41 10.54 24.09
C VAL A 79 5.14 10.98 24.80
N SER A 80 4.11 10.13 24.76
CA SER A 80 3.07 10.12 25.79
C SER A 80 3.19 8.78 26.51
N ASP A 81 3.82 8.82 27.67
CA ASP A 81 3.77 7.75 28.66
C ASP A 81 2.37 7.75 29.28
N GLU A 82 1.45 6.92 28.77
CA GLU A 82 0.28 6.46 29.52
C GLU A 82 -0.05 5.01 29.11
N PRO A 83 -0.19 4.06 30.05
CA PRO A 83 -0.38 2.64 29.74
C PRO A 83 -1.85 2.37 29.35
N ASN A 84 -2.11 2.24 28.05
CA ASN A 84 -3.44 1.82 27.59
C ASN A 84 -3.60 0.30 27.78
N GLU A 85 -4.48 -0.10 28.71
CA GLU A 85 -4.94 -1.49 28.87
C GLU A 85 -5.59 -1.97 27.56
N VAL A 86 -5.15 -3.12 27.05
CA VAL A 86 -5.70 -3.73 25.84
C VAL A 86 -6.79 -4.73 26.24
N PRO A 87 -8.06 -4.56 25.84
CA PRO A 87 -9.06 -5.62 25.98
C PRO A 87 -8.73 -6.78 25.03
N ASN A 88 -8.64 -7.97 25.62
CA ASN A 88 -8.58 -9.32 25.04
C ASN A 88 -8.53 -9.45 23.51
N LYS A 89 -7.35 -9.83 23.00
CA LYS A 89 -7.15 -10.36 21.64
C LYS A 89 -7.93 -11.69 21.50
N PRO A 90 -8.75 -11.90 20.45
CA PRO A 90 -9.38 -13.19 20.18
C PRO A 90 -8.33 -14.27 19.86
N PRO A 91 -8.65 -15.56 20.10
CA PRO A 91 -7.70 -16.65 19.92
C PRO A 91 -7.20 -16.77 18.47
N ASP A 92 -5.89 -17.03 18.35
CA ASP A 92 -5.16 -17.22 17.10
C ASP A 92 -5.58 -18.53 16.42
N LEU A 93 -6.43 -18.43 15.40
CA LEU A 93 -6.87 -19.57 14.56
C LEU A 93 -5.97 -19.80 13.34
N SER A 94 -4.75 -19.26 13.32
CA SER A 94 -3.81 -19.51 12.22
C SER A 94 -3.31 -20.96 12.23
N THR A 95 -3.82 -21.77 11.31
CA THR A 95 -3.34 -23.13 11.02
C THR A 95 -2.25 -23.13 9.94
N ASP A 96 -1.22 -22.28 10.08
CA ASP A 96 -0.03 -22.34 9.20
C ASP A 96 0.77 -23.63 9.50
N PRO A 97 0.84 -24.61 8.56
CA PRO A 97 1.49 -25.89 8.80
C PRO A 97 3.02 -25.79 8.90
N ARG A 98 3.63 -24.65 8.55
CA ARG A 98 5.09 -24.42 8.67
C ARG A 98 5.52 -23.93 10.05
N ARG A 99 4.58 -23.73 10.97
CA ARG A 99 4.87 -23.35 12.35
C ARG A 99 5.12 -24.62 13.17
N GLY A 100 6.34 -25.15 13.07
CA GLY A 100 6.75 -26.40 13.72
C GLY A 100 6.34 -26.53 15.19
N LYS A 101 5.92 -27.74 15.58
CA LYS A 101 5.54 -28.15 16.94
C LYS A 101 6.58 -27.68 17.97
N GLN A 102 6.23 -26.67 18.77
CA GLN A 102 7.05 -26.22 19.89
C GLN A 102 6.69 -27.06 21.12
N GLY A 103 7.54 -28.03 21.45
CA GLY A 103 7.55 -28.67 22.76
C GLY A 103 7.80 -27.65 23.90
N ALA A 104 7.37 -28.01 25.10
CA ALA A 104 7.44 -27.18 26.30
C ALA A 104 8.87 -27.07 26.84
N ALA A 105 9.71 -26.23 26.24
CA ALA A 105 10.96 -25.78 26.85
C ALA A 105 11.41 -24.43 26.27
N GLY A 106 11.55 -23.40 27.11
CA GLY A 106 12.30 -22.19 26.75
C GLY A 106 11.51 -20.88 26.77
N SER A 107 10.92 -20.51 27.91
CA SER A 107 10.31 -19.19 28.14
C SER A 107 11.32 -18.02 27.98
N GLY A 108 12.63 -18.25 28.18
CA GLY A 108 13.68 -17.25 28.02
C GLY A 108 14.03 -16.89 26.56
N ARG A 109 13.97 -17.85 25.63
CA ARG A 109 14.33 -17.65 24.21
C ARG A 109 13.28 -16.82 23.46
N LYS A 110 11.99 -16.94 23.85
CA LYS A 110 10.88 -16.16 23.28
C LYS A 110 10.97 -14.66 23.59
N LYS A 111 11.38 -14.27 24.81
CA LYS A 111 11.55 -12.85 25.17
C LYS A 111 12.66 -12.18 24.35
N ARG A 112 13.79 -12.86 24.16
CA ARG A 112 14.92 -12.37 23.35
C ARG A 112 14.54 -12.25 21.87
N ASN A 113 13.77 -13.19 21.31
CA ASN A 113 13.28 -13.11 19.93
C ASN A 113 12.27 -11.97 19.72
N LYS A 114 11.42 -11.67 20.71
CA LYS A 114 10.48 -10.51 20.65
C LYS A 114 11.23 -9.18 20.70
N ARG A 115 12.26 -9.07 21.54
CA ARG A 115 13.13 -7.89 21.63
C ARG A 115 13.94 -7.68 20.35
N ASN A 116 14.48 -8.75 19.77
CA ASN A 116 15.14 -8.71 18.47
C ASN A 116 14.19 -8.37 17.32
N ARG A 117 12.92 -8.82 17.35
CA ARG A 117 11.88 -8.38 16.39
C ARG A 117 11.57 -6.90 16.51
N ARG A 118 11.49 -6.34 17.73
CA ARG A 118 11.28 -4.90 17.94
C ARG A 118 12.49 -4.06 17.54
N ALA A 119 13.70 -4.53 17.85
CA ALA A 119 14.94 -3.90 17.40
C ALA A 119 15.09 -3.96 15.88
N LYS A 120 14.73 -5.09 15.25
CA LYS A 120 14.70 -5.23 13.79
C LYS A 120 13.57 -4.42 13.15
N LYS A 121 12.41 -4.27 13.81
CA LYS A 121 11.34 -3.34 13.39
C LYS A 121 11.81 -1.88 13.47
N ARG A 122 12.62 -1.52 14.48
CA ARG A 122 13.25 -0.20 14.60
C ARG A 122 14.37 0.02 13.58
N LEU A 123 15.20 -1.00 13.29
CA LEU A 123 16.24 -0.91 12.26
C LEU A 123 15.66 -0.86 10.84
N LEU A 124 14.63 -1.67 10.56
CA LEU A 124 13.89 -1.63 9.29
C LEU A 124 13.03 -0.37 9.15
N ALA A 125 12.72 0.32 10.26
CA ALA A 125 12.13 1.65 10.23
C ALA A 125 13.18 2.76 10.07
N SER A 126 14.47 2.46 10.22
CA SER A 126 15.58 3.42 10.04
C SER A 126 16.34 3.28 8.73
N GLU A 127 16.04 2.27 7.91
CA GLU A 127 16.59 2.10 6.57
C GLU A 127 15.52 2.52 5.56
N ASP A 128 15.77 3.64 4.87
CA ASP A 128 14.90 4.37 3.92
C ASP A 128 13.72 5.16 4.51
N VAL A 129 13.99 6.08 5.45
CA VAL A 129 13.11 7.26 5.61
C VAL A 129 13.40 8.19 4.44
N SER A 130 12.91 7.86 3.24
CA SER A 130 12.77 8.86 2.19
C SER A 130 11.89 9.96 2.78
N PHE A 131 12.43 11.15 2.99
CA PHE A 131 11.66 12.30 3.45
C PHE A 131 10.43 12.44 2.55
N VAL A 132 9.24 12.22 3.12
CA VAL A 132 7.98 12.44 2.44
C VAL A 132 7.57 13.88 2.77
N PRO A 133 7.59 14.81 1.80
CA PRO A 133 7.17 16.17 2.07
C PRO A 133 5.69 16.22 2.46
N ALA A 134 5.28 17.33 3.09
CA ALA A 134 3.87 17.63 3.25
C ALA A 134 3.18 17.52 1.88
N THR A 135 2.18 16.66 1.81
CA THR A 135 1.46 16.30 0.58
C THR A 135 -0.01 16.62 0.82
N PRO A 136 -0.64 17.47 -0.01
CA PRO A 136 -2.04 17.80 0.16
C PRO A 136 -2.92 16.55 0.02
N PRO A 137 -4.14 16.56 0.61
CA PRO A 137 -5.09 15.48 0.37
C PRO A 137 -5.43 15.40 -1.12
N PRO A 138 -5.81 14.20 -1.63
CA PRO A 138 -6.16 14.08 -3.03
C PRO A 138 -7.39 14.91 -3.40
N PRO A 139 -7.57 15.25 -4.68
CA PRO A 139 -8.69 16.07 -5.15
C PRO A 139 -10.05 15.53 -4.72
N ASP A 140 -11.00 16.43 -4.46
CA ASP A 140 -12.37 16.08 -4.07
C ASP A 140 -13.14 15.32 -5.16
N ARG A 141 -12.71 15.46 -6.43
CA ARG A 141 -13.26 14.73 -7.56
C ARG A 141 -13.00 13.23 -7.45
N LEU A 142 -11.86 12.82 -6.91
CA LEU A 142 -11.53 11.41 -6.75
C LEU A 142 -12.41 10.81 -5.66
N ARG A 143 -13.41 10.01 -6.04
CA ARG A 143 -14.42 9.44 -5.14
C ARG A 143 -14.11 8.01 -4.70
N THR A 144 -13.44 7.22 -5.54
CA THR A 144 -13.22 5.80 -5.30
C THR A 144 -11.76 5.41 -5.46
N LEU A 145 -11.23 4.64 -4.52
CA LEU A 145 -9.93 3.97 -4.61
C LEU A 145 -10.16 2.46 -4.56
N ILE A 146 -9.75 1.75 -5.61
CA ILE A 146 -9.75 0.29 -5.68
C ILE A 146 -8.32 -0.19 -5.48
N TYR A 147 -8.13 -1.08 -4.50
CA TYR A 147 -6.82 -1.63 -4.15
C TYR A 147 -6.85 -3.15 -4.39
N VAL A 148 -5.96 -3.63 -5.24
CA VAL A 148 -5.74 -5.06 -5.54
C VAL A 148 -4.42 -5.47 -4.89
N SER A 149 -4.38 -6.57 -4.12
CA SER A 149 -3.16 -6.95 -3.40
C SER A 149 -2.96 -8.45 -3.25
N CYS A 150 -1.77 -8.90 -3.63
CA CYS A 150 -1.26 -10.24 -3.31
C CYS A 150 -0.49 -10.30 -1.97
N GLY A 151 -0.45 -9.20 -1.20
CA GLY A 151 0.36 -9.03 0.00
C GLY A 151 -0.42 -8.50 1.20
N PHE A 152 -1.14 -9.39 1.90
CA PHE A 152 -2.07 -9.00 2.98
C PHE A 152 -1.45 -8.10 4.07
N ALA A 153 -0.24 -8.42 4.56
CA ALA A 153 0.42 -7.62 5.61
C ALA A 153 0.79 -6.20 5.15
N SER A 154 1.12 -6.02 3.87
CA SER A 154 1.38 -4.70 3.30
C SER A 154 0.09 -3.96 3.02
N PHE A 155 -0.95 -4.66 2.57
CA PHE A 155 -2.29 -4.10 2.45
C PHE A 155 -2.82 -3.59 3.81
N GLU A 156 -2.70 -4.35 4.90
CA GLU A 156 -3.12 -3.90 6.24
C GLU A 156 -2.46 -2.57 6.63
N ARG A 157 -1.13 -2.44 6.42
CA ARG A 157 -0.40 -1.20 6.69
C ARG A 157 -0.92 -0.02 5.86
N ASP A 158 -1.10 -0.23 4.56
CA ASP A 158 -1.52 0.84 3.65
C ASP A 158 -3.00 1.21 3.88
N CYS A 159 -3.84 0.24 4.22
CA CYS A 159 -5.22 0.42 4.65
C CYS A 159 -5.33 1.27 5.92
N ASP A 160 -4.52 0.96 6.94
CA ASP A 160 -4.49 1.74 8.19
C ASP A 160 -4.13 3.20 7.91
N ALA A 161 -3.14 3.46 7.05
CA ALA A 161 -2.75 4.81 6.66
C ALA A 161 -3.86 5.55 5.89
N LEU A 162 -4.52 4.87 4.94
CA LEU A 162 -5.64 5.43 4.18
C LEU A 162 -6.81 5.81 5.09
N ILE A 163 -7.16 4.97 6.07
CA ILE A 163 -8.23 5.24 7.04
C ILE A 163 -7.82 6.36 8.02
N ALA A 164 -6.59 6.31 8.53
CA ALA A 164 -6.07 7.30 9.47
C ALA A 164 -6.03 8.72 8.89
N SER A 165 -5.88 8.85 7.57
CA SER A 165 -5.95 10.13 6.86
C SER A 165 -7.29 10.85 6.96
N LYS A 166 -8.35 10.12 7.36
CA LYS A 166 -9.75 10.57 7.37
C LYS A 166 -10.29 10.99 6.00
N GLN A 167 -9.55 10.74 4.92
CA GLN A 167 -10.01 11.02 3.57
C GLN A 167 -10.75 9.84 2.95
N TRP A 168 -10.57 8.63 3.49
CA TRP A 168 -11.12 7.39 2.95
C TRP A 168 -11.85 6.56 4.00
N ALA A 169 -12.94 5.93 3.60
CA ALA A 169 -13.62 4.86 4.32
C ALA A 169 -13.49 3.55 3.55
N LEU A 170 -13.02 2.49 4.20
CA LEU A 170 -13.06 1.15 3.63
C LEU A 170 -14.51 0.66 3.59
N ARG A 171 -15.04 0.42 2.40
CA ARG A 171 -16.43 -0.06 2.20
C ARG A 171 -16.51 -1.55 2.01
N ARG A 172 -15.52 -2.14 1.34
CA ARG A 172 -15.49 -3.57 1.01
C ARG A 172 -14.05 -4.05 1.02
N ALA A 173 -13.82 -5.24 1.54
CA ALA A 173 -12.57 -5.96 1.42
C ALA A 173 -12.88 -7.45 1.29
N GLU A 174 -12.46 -8.06 0.19
CA GLU A 174 -12.69 -9.47 -0.08
C GLU A 174 -11.40 -10.16 -0.49
N GLY A 175 -11.22 -11.38 0.02
CA GLY A 175 -10.12 -12.27 -0.35
C GLY A 175 -10.54 -13.23 -1.46
N PHE A 176 -9.69 -13.39 -2.45
CA PHE A 176 -9.85 -14.28 -3.59
C PHE A 176 -8.68 -15.26 -3.65
N ASN A 177 -9.03 -16.54 -3.83
CA ASN A 177 -8.04 -17.57 -4.10
C ASN A 177 -7.84 -17.70 -5.61
N PHE A 178 -6.97 -16.86 -6.18
CA PHE A 178 -6.63 -16.94 -7.61
C PHE A 178 -5.74 -18.14 -7.92
N PHE A 179 -5.00 -18.66 -6.93
CA PHE A 179 -4.01 -19.72 -7.12
C PHE A 179 -4.21 -20.86 -6.11
N PRO A 180 -5.23 -21.73 -6.31
CA PRO A 180 -5.46 -22.89 -5.45
C PRO A 180 -4.22 -23.79 -5.36
N GLY A 181 -3.86 -24.19 -4.13
CA GLY A 181 -2.65 -24.96 -3.87
C GLY A 181 -1.41 -24.12 -3.55
N SER A 182 -1.56 -22.79 -3.50
CA SER A 182 -0.55 -21.87 -2.96
C SER A 182 -1.03 -21.23 -1.66
N ASP A 183 -0.11 -20.60 -0.93
CA ASP A 183 -0.44 -19.73 0.21
C ASP A 183 -0.71 -18.27 -0.21
N ALA A 184 -0.85 -18.01 -1.52
CA ALA A 184 -1.12 -16.67 -2.03
C ALA A 184 -2.62 -16.36 -1.93
N LEU A 185 -2.94 -15.19 -1.37
CA LEU A 185 -4.29 -14.66 -1.31
C LEU A 185 -4.30 -13.30 -1.99
N GLU A 186 -5.22 -13.13 -2.93
CA GLU A 186 -5.48 -11.85 -3.57
C GLU A 186 -6.57 -11.12 -2.79
N THR A 187 -6.38 -9.83 -2.53
CA THR A 187 -7.34 -8.99 -1.80
C THR A 187 -7.82 -7.87 -2.71
N LEU A 188 -9.13 -7.73 -2.84
CA LEU A 188 -9.75 -6.55 -3.46
C LEU A 188 -10.39 -5.71 -2.36
N ALA A 189 -9.91 -4.48 -2.20
CA ALA A 189 -10.50 -3.50 -1.30
C ALA A 189 -11.05 -2.31 -2.08
N VAL A 190 -12.22 -1.81 -1.65
CA VAL A 190 -12.87 -0.63 -2.20
C VAL A 190 -12.99 0.40 -1.10
N PHE A 191 -12.37 1.55 -1.33
CA PHE A 191 -12.46 2.73 -0.48
C PHE A 191 -13.30 3.79 -1.18
N GLU A 192 -14.16 4.44 -0.41
CA GLU A 192 -14.92 5.61 -0.84
C GLU A 192 -14.45 6.84 -0.07
N ARG A 193 -14.55 8.01 -0.69
CA ARG A 193 -14.31 9.27 0.00
C ARG A 193 -15.27 9.48 1.15
N VAL A 194 -14.73 9.94 2.27
CA VAL A 194 -15.52 10.47 3.38
C VAL A 194 -16.03 11.85 2.94
N GLU A 195 -17.35 12.04 2.96
CA GLU A 195 -17.95 13.36 2.74
C GLU A 195 -17.50 14.30 3.87
N ARG A 196 -17.04 15.50 3.49
CA ARG A 196 -16.67 16.57 4.44
C ARG A 196 -17.87 17.43 4.79
#